data_AF-A0A8I2BJ86-F1
#
_entry.id   AF-A0A8I2BJ86-F1
#
_cell.length_a   1.000
_cell.length_b   1.000
_cell.length_c   1.000
_cell.angle_alpha   90.00
_cell.angle_beta   90.00
_cell.angle_gamma   90.00
#
_symmetry.space_group_name_H-M   'P 1'
#
loop_
_entity.id
_entity.type
_entity.pdbx_description
1 polymer ?
#
loop_
_entity_poly.entity_id
_entity_poly.type
_entity_poly.pdbx_seq_one_letter_code
_entity_poly.pdbx_strand_id
1 'polypeptide(L)'
;DFTGVPAIVDLAAMRDAMAANGGDPASINPQIPVDLVIDHSVTVDAFGNAAAARTNVAKEMERNRERYTFLRWGQKVFDNFRVVPPGTGICHQVNLEYLGRSVWSQNIAGEDWAYPDTLVGTDSHTTMINALGVLGWGVGGIEAEAAMLGQPVSMLLPEVVGFKFSGALQPGVTATDLVLTVTRMLREHGVVGKFVEFCGTGLSHLPLADRATIANMAPEYGATCGFFPVDQITLDYLHLSGRSAACLELVEAYC
;
A
#
# COMPACT_ATOMS: atom_id res chain seq x y z
N ASP A 1 -7.62 9.15 1.41
CA ASP A 1 -8.78 9.76 2.12
C ASP A 1 -10.15 9.57 1.46
N PHE A 2 -10.29 9.58 0.12
CA PHE A 2 -11.61 9.44 -0.53
C PHE A 2 -12.37 8.16 -0.16
N THR A 3 -11.68 7.02 -0.09
CA THR A 3 -12.27 5.73 0.30
C THR A 3 -12.21 5.47 1.80
N GLY A 4 -11.35 6.18 2.53
CA GLY A 4 -11.22 6.01 3.98
C GLY A 4 -12.32 6.72 4.79
N VAL A 5 -12.85 7.85 4.31
CA VAL A 5 -14.02 8.50 4.93
C VAL A 5 -15.25 7.59 4.96
N PRO A 6 -15.73 7.03 3.83
CA PRO A 6 -16.89 6.13 3.86
C PRO A 6 -16.64 4.92 4.74
N ALA A 7 -15.44 4.31 4.71
CA ALA A 7 -15.13 3.18 5.59
C ALA A 7 -15.27 3.49 7.09
N ILE A 8 -14.87 4.69 7.54
CA ILE A 8 -15.07 5.09 8.95
C ILE A 8 -16.54 5.39 9.24
N VAL A 9 -17.28 5.96 8.27
CA VAL A 9 -18.74 6.14 8.39
C VAL A 9 -19.43 4.79 8.55
N ASP A 10 -19.03 3.78 7.77
CA ASP A 10 -19.60 2.44 7.80
C ASP A 10 -19.27 1.73 9.12
N LEU A 11 -18.05 1.86 9.63
CA LEU A 11 -17.70 1.40 10.99
C LEU A 11 -18.53 2.08 12.08
N ALA A 12 -18.76 3.39 11.97
CA ALA A 12 -19.61 4.12 12.91
C ALA A 12 -21.07 3.67 12.83
N ALA A 13 -21.61 3.49 11.63
CA ALA A 13 -22.96 2.99 11.41
C ALA A 13 -23.13 1.55 11.91
N MET A 14 -22.11 0.71 11.74
CA MET A 14 -22.08 -0.65 12.31
C MET A 14 -22.09 -0.64 13.84
N ARG A 15 -21.43 0.34 14.50
CA ARG A 15 -21.52 0.53 15.95
C ARG A 15 -22.93 0.87 16.40
N ASP A 16 -23.60 1.80 15.70
CA ASP A 16 -24.99 2.15 15.99
C ASP A 16 -25.94 0.96 15.79
N ALA A 17 -25.74 0.20 14.72
CA ALA A 17 -26.51 -1.02 14.46
C ALA A 17 -26.27 -2.08 15.53
N MET A 18 -25.02 -2.27 15.99
CA MET A 18 -24.69 -3.19 17.07
C MET A 18 -25.39 -2.80 18.38
N ALA A 19 -25.37 -1.51 18.73
CA ALA A 19 -26.07 -0.97 19.89
C ALA A 19 -27.59 -1.21 19.80
N ALA A 20 -28.19 -0.93 18.64
CA ALA A 20 -29.62 -1.09 18.41
C ALA A 20 -30.08 -2.56 18.52
N ASN A 21 -29.19 -3.51 18.24
CA ASN A 21 -29.44 -4.95 18.39
C ASN A 21 -29.04 -5.49 19.78
N GLY A 22 -28.67 -4.61 20.73
CA GLY A 22 -28.34 -4.98 22.11
C GLY A 22 -26.95 -5.61 22.30
N GLY A 23 -26.08 -5.54 21.28
CA GLY A 23 -24.68 -5.96 21.37
C GLY A 23 -23.75 -4.86 21.85
N ASP A 24 -22.47 -5.17 21.99
CA ASP A 24 -21.43 -4.21 22.40
C ASP A 24 -20.86 -3.48 21.17
N PRO A 25 -21.09 -2.17 21.02
CA PRO A 25 -20.53 -1.40 19.89
C PRO A 25 -19.01 -1.43 19.85
N ALA A 26 -18.33 -1.59 20.98
CA ALA A 26 -16.88 -1.66 21.02
C ALA A 26 -16.33 -2.90 20.29
N SER A 27 -17.15 -3.93 20.07
CA SER A 27 -16.75 -5.10 19.27
C SER A 27 -16.56 -4.78 17.79
N ILE A 28 -17.12 -3.66 17.30
CA ILE A 28 -16.86 -3.14 15.95
C ILE A 28 -15.58 -2.31 16.03
N ASN A 29 -14.45 -2.99 15.83
CA ASN A 29 -13.12 -2.37 15.81
C ASN A 29 -12.20 -3.12 14.84
N PRO A 30 -11.27 -2.42 14.15
CA PRO A 30 -10.22 -3.08 13.39
C PRO A 30 -9.40 -4.08 14.23
N GLN A 31 -9.34 -5.33 13.77
CA GLN A 31 -8.54 -6.42 14.34
C GLN A 31 -7.12 -6.48 13.78
N ILE A 32 -6.89 -5.80 12.66
CA ILE A 32 -5.59 -5.65 12.00
C ILE A 32 -5.18 -4.17 11.97
N PRO A 33 -3.88 -3.85 11.82
CA PRO A 33 -3.43 -2.47 11.63
C PRO A 33 -4.07 -1.82 10.39
N VAL A 34 -4.55 -0.59 10.54
CA VAL A 34 -5.14 0.21 9.47
C VAL A 34 -4.45 1.56 9.41
N ASP A 35 -3.87 1.85 8.24
CA ASP A 35 -3.21 3.11 7.93
C ASP A 35 -4.00 3.90 6.89
N LEU A 36 -4.57 5.03 7.29
CA LEU A 36 -5.25 5.95 6.39
C LEU A 36 -4.33 7.10 6.03
N VAL A 37 -3.95 7.18 4.75
CA VAL A 37 -3.19 8.32 4.22
C VAL A 37 -4.13 9.34 3.58
N ILE A 38 -3.92 10.62 3.91
CA ILE A 38 -4.64 11.75 3.32
C ILE A 38 -3.76 12.38 2.25
N ASP A 39 -4.10 12.17 0.99
CA ASP A 39 -3.26 12.53 -0.15
C ASP A 39 -4.02 12.98 -1.40
N HIS A 40 -5.28 12.57 -1.57
CA HIS A 40 -6.03 12.84 -2.80
C HIS A 40 -6.76 14.19 -2.81
N SER A 41 -6.74 14.91 -1.70
CA SER A 41 -7.55 16.11 -1.54
C SER A 41 -6.82 17.39 -1.96
N VAL A 42 -5.48 17.43 -1.82
CA VAL A 42 -4.66 18.59 -2.18
C VAL A 42 -4.79 18.90 -3.67
N THR A 43 -5.21 20.14 -3.98
CA THR A 43 -5.33 20.64 -5.36
C THR A 43 -4.24 21.67 -5.67
N VAL A 44 -3.81 21.75 -6.93
CA VAL A 44 -2.85 22.76 -7.40
C VAL A 44 -3.56 24.09 -7.68
N ASP A 45 -3.80 24.86 -6.62
CA ASP A 45 -4.42 26.20 -6.69
C ASP A 45 -3.41 27.32 -7.03
N ALA A 46 -2.17 27.15 -6.61
CA ALA A 46 -1.05 28.03 -6.89
C ALA A 46 0.15 27.17 -7.35
N PHE A 47 0.92 27.69 -8.30
CA PHE A 47 2.10 27.03 -8.85
C PHE A 47 3.21 28.04 -9.19
N GLY A 48 4.43 27.56 -9.40
CA GLY A 48 5.53 28.37 -9.94
C GLY A 48 6.12 29.43 -8.99
N ASN A 49 5.83 29.38 -7.68
CA ASN A 49 6.39 30.33 -6.72
C ASN A 49 6.63 29.69 -5.34
N ALA A 50 7.47 30.33 -4.52
CA ALA A 50 7.90 29.80 -3.22
C ALA A 50 6.77 29.69 -2.17
N ALA A 51 5.65 30.40 -2.35
CA ALA A 51 4.49 30.31 -1.46
C ALA A 51 3.49 29.24 -1.89
N ALA A 52 3.57 28.72 -3.12
CA ALA A 52 2.57 27.84 -3.73
C ALA A 52 2.23 26.62 -2.86
N ALA A 53 3.24 25.91 -2.36
CA ALA A 53 3.03 24.73 -1.52
C ALA A 53 2.24 25.05 -0.25
N ARG A 54 2.62 26.12 0.48
CA ARG A 54 1.88 26.55 1.69
C ARG A 54 0.47 26.99 1.36
N THR A 55 0.28 27.71 0.26
CA THR A 55 -1.05 28.16 -0.19
C THR A 55 -1.96 26.98 -0.49
N ASN A 56 -1.47 25.97 -1.20
CA ASN A 56 -2.26 24.79 -1.58
C ASN A 56 -2.65 23.97 -0.33
N VAL A 57 -1.72 23.76 0.61
CA VAL A 57 -2.00 23.06 1.88
C VAL A 57 -2.98 23.85 2.76
N ALA A 58 -2.89 25.18 2.80
CA ALA A 58 -3.81 26.01 3.57
C ALA A 58 -5.24 25.95 3.01
N LYS A 59 -5.39 26.09 1.69
CA LYS A 59 -6.69 25.94 1.01
C LYS A 59 -7.28 24.54 1.19
N GLU A 60 -6.42 23.54 1.19
CA GLU A 60 -6.81 22.17 1.41
C GLU A 60 -7.44 21.96 2.80
N MET A 61 -6.80 22.50 3.84
CA MET A 61 -7.34 22.49 5.21
C MET A 61 -8.66 23.24 5.34
N GLU A 62 -8.79 24.36 4.63
CA GLU A 62 -10.03 25.15 4.61
C GLU A 62 -11.19 24.35 4.00
N ARG A 63 -10.98 23.73 2.84
CA ARG A 63 -12.02 23.00 2.09
C ARG A 63 -12.43 21.69 2.77
N ASN A 64 -11.49 20.98 3.37
CA ASN A 64 -11.71 19.62 3.88
C ASN A 64 -11.76 19.54 5.41
N ARG A 65 -11.97 20.67 6.10
CA ARG A 65 -11.97 20.76 7.56
C ARG A 65 -12.88 19.73 8.25
N GLU A 66 -14.10 19.56 7.76
CA GLU A 66 -15.07 18.62 8.33
C GLU A 66 -14.59 17.17 8.19
N ARG A 67 -14.18 16.77 6.98
CA ARG A 67 -13.61 15.44 6.70
C ARG A 67 -12.43 15.14 7.61
N TYR A 68 -11.50 16.08 7.78
CA TYR A 68 -10.34 15.89 8.65
C TYR A 68 -10.68 15.81 10.13
N THR A 69 -11.67 16.58 10.57
CA THR A 69 -12.19 16.50 11.93
C THR A 69 -12.79 15.12 12.19
N PHE A 70 -13.54 14.59 11.21
CA PHE A 70 -14.11 13.24 11.26
C PHE A 70 -13.05 12.13 11.27
N LEU A 71 -12.05 12.21 10.39
CA LEU A 71 -10.93 11.24 10.37
C LEU A 71 -10.13 11.26 11.69
N ARG A 72 -9.89 12.45 12.26
CA ARG A 72 -9.25 12.58 13.59
C ARG A 72 -10.11 12.03 14.72
N TRP A 73 -11.42 12.12 14.62
CA TRP A 73 -12.31 11.45 15.56
C TRP A 73 -12.18 9.92 15.43
N GLY A 74 -12.16 9.38 14.21
CA GLY A 74 -11.96 7.95 13.96
C GLY A 74 -10.67 7.42 14.59
N GLN A 75 -9.54 8.14 14.43
CA GLN A 75 -8.27 7.78 15.07
C GLN A 75 -8.31 7.73 16.60
N LYS A 76 -9.20 8.46 17.24
CA LYS A 76 -9.34 8.44 18.71
C LYS A 76 -10.24 7.32 19.22
N VAL A 77 -11.09 6.77 18.35
CA VAL A 77 -12.24 5.94 18.73
C VAL A 77 -12.10 4.49 18.27
N PHE A 78 -11.24 4.25 17.28
CA PHE A 78 -10.89 2.91 16.81
C PHE A 78 -9.44 2.57 17.19
N ASP A 79 -9.25 1.41 17.81
CA ASP A 79 -7.91 0.85 18.04
C ASP A 79 -7.32 0.37 16.71
N ASN A 80 -5.99 0.23 16.66
CA ASN A 80 -5.24 -0.16 15.46
C ASN A 80 -5.40 0.77 14.24
N PHE A 81 -5.95 1.97 14.44
CA PHE A 81 -6.20 2.92 13.37
C PHE A 81 -5.28 4.13 13.46
N ARG A 82 -4.50 4.39 12.39
CA ARG A 82 -3.58 5.54 12.29
C ARG A 82 -3.92 6.38 11.08
N VAL A 83 -3.91 7.71 11.26
CA VAL A 83 -4.08 8.68 10.16
C VAL A 83 -2.77 9.39 9.89
N VAL A 84 -2.30 9.31 8.65
CA VAL A 84 -1.19 10.12 8.14
C VAL A 84 -1.76 11.44 7.62
N PRO A 85 -1.33 12.60 8.16
CA PRO A 85 -1.90 13.89 7.83
C PRO A 85 -1.57 14.33 6.39
N PRO A 86 -2.36 15.26 5.81
CA PRO A 86 -2.11 15.78 4.47
C PRO A 86 -0.77 16.52 4.38
N GLY A 87 -0.18 16.50 3.19
CA GLY A 87 1.12 17.12 2.91
C GLY A 87 2.34 16.29 3.35
N THR A 88 2.13 15.07 3.85
CA THR A 88 3.21 14.15 4.22
C THR A 88 3.73 13.36 3.02
N GLY A 89 2.89 13.12 2.02
CA GLY A 89 3.22 12.34 0.82
C GLY A 89 1.97 11.73 0.19
N ILE A 90 2.18 10.85 -0.79
CA ILE A 90 1.13 10.06 -1.45
C ILE A 90 1.07 8.67 -0.80
N CYS A 91 -0.11 8.06 -0.70
CA CYS A 91 -0.38 6.80 0.00
C CYS A 91 0.68 5.73 -0.28
N HIS A 92 0.90 5.41 -1.55
CA HIS A 92 1.81 4.34 -1.96
C HIS A 92 3.28 4.65 -1.72
N GLN A 93 3.69 5.92 -1.86
CA GLN A 93 5.05 6.36 -1.55
C GLN A 93 5.30 6.29 -0.04
N VAL A 94 4.36 6.76 0.78
CA VAL A 94 4.44 6.65 2.25
C VAL A 94 4.44 5.18 2.67
N ASN A 95 3.68 4.32 1.99
CA ASN A 95 3.70 2.89 2.25
C ASN A 95 5.09 2.30 1.95
N LEU A 96 5.65 2.59 0.78
CA LEU A 96 6.96 2.11 0.35
C LEU A 96 8.11 2.64 1.24
N GLU A 97 8.06 3.89 1.67
CA GLU A 97 9.16 4.55 2.40
C GLU A 97 9.06 4.44 3.92
N TYR A 98 7.86 4.22 4.47
CA TYR A 98 7.65 4.29 5.93
C TYR A 98 6.83 3.13 6.51
N LEU A 99 5.70 2.76 5.92
CA LEU A 99 4.77 1.81 6.55
C LEU A 99 5.19 0.35 6.34
N GLY A 100 5.51 -0.03 5.10
CA GLY A 100 5.86 -1.39 4.71
C GLY A 100 7.18 -1.87 5.32
N ARG A 101 7.23 -3.15 5.67
CA ARG A 101 8.36 -3.76 6.40
C ARG A 101 8.91 -5.01 5.74
N SER A 102 8.22 -5.58 4.76
CA SER A 102 8.52 -6.90 4.15
C SER A 102 8.27 -8.08 5.11
N VAL A 103 8.73 -7.99 6.37
CA VAL A 103 8.49 -8.98 7.42
C VAL A 103 8.04 -8.27 8.70
N TRP A 104 6.97 -8.78 9.31
CA TRP A 104 6.51 -8.38 10.63
C TRP A 104 7.00 -9.34 11.70
N SER A 105 7.16 -8.83 12.92
CA SER A 105 7.31 -9.64 14.12
C SER A 105 6.30 -9.24 15.18
N GLN A 106 5.73 -10.23 15.87
CA GLN A 106 4.77 -10.02 16.94
C GLN A 106 4.83 -11.16 17.96
N ASN A 107 4.67 -10.84 19.25
CA ASN A 107 4.43 -11.86 20.27
C ASN A 107 2.94 -12.26 20.23
N ILE A 108 2.66 -13.52 19.87
CA ILE A 108 1.31 -14.09 19.80
C ILE A 108 1.25 -15.24 20.80
N ALA A 109 0.37 -15.11 21.79
CA ALA A 109 0.17 -16.11 22.85
C ALA A 109 1.46 -16.52 23.61
N GLY A 110 2.41 -15.59 23.77
CA GLY A 110 3.67 -15.83 24.48
C GLY A 110 4.79 -16.38 23.60
N GLU A 111 4.54 -16.62 22.32
CA GLU A 111 5.54 -17.03 21.33
C GLU A 111 5.87 -15.86 20.40
N ASP A 112 7.15 -15.71 20.03
CA ASP A 112 7.56 -14.69 19.06
C ASP A 112 7.37 -15.24 17.63
N TRP A 113 6.51 -14.59 16.87
CA TRP A 113 6.21 -14.92 15.49
C TRP A 113 6.87 -13.93 14.54
N ALA A 114 7.39 -14.44 13.43
CA ALA A 114 7.77 -13.66 12.25
C ALA A 114 6.95 -14.13 11.06
N TYR A 115 6.42 -13.20 10.27
CA TYR A 115 5.55 -13.51 9.14
C TYR A 115 5.65 -12.43 8.06
N PRO A 116 5.38 -12.76 6.78
CA PRO A 116 5.52 -11.80 5.70
C PRO A 116 4.51 -10.67 5.85
N ASP A 117 4.92 -9.48 5.45
CA ASP A 117 4.04 -8.34 5.30
C ASP A 117 3.13 -8.55 4.08
N THR A 118 1.84 -8.36 4.30
CA THR A 118 0.80 -8.46 3.27
C THR A 118 -0.28 -7.44 3.56
N LEU A 119 -0.87 -6.85 2.52
CA LEU A 119 -2.00 -5.94 2.72
C LEU A 119 -2.98 -5.93 1.55
N VAL A 120 -4.20 -5.51 1.86
CA VAL A 120 -5.15 -5.01 0.86
C VAL A 120 -5.40 -3.54 1.14
N GLY A 121 -5.57 -2.75 0.08
CA GLY A 121 -5.82 -1.32 0.18
C GLY A 121 -7.04 -0.90 -0.61
N THR A 122 -7.72 0.16 -0.19
CA THR A 122 -8.89 0.72 -0.89
C THR A 122 -8.49 1.63 -2.07
N ASP A 123 -7.41 1.26 -2.75
CA ASP A 123 -6.80 1.94 -3.89
C ASP A 123 -6.15 0.89 -4.81
N SER A 124 -6.38 0.98 -6.12
CA SER A 124 -5.91 -0.01 -7.10
C SER A 124 -4.39 -0.13 -7.15
N HIS A 125 -3.68 0.97 -6.92
CA HIS A 125 -2.22 1.06 -7.02
C HIS A 125 -1.50 0.67 -5.74
N THR A 126 -2.23 0.13 -4.75
CA THR A 126 -1.67 -0.57 -3.57
C THR A 126 -0.61 -1.59 -3.98
N THR A 127 -0.71 -2.11 -5.20
CA THR A 127 0.25 -3.02 -5.81
C THR A 127 1.67 -2.46 -5.91
N MET A 128 1.91 -1.16 -5.79
CA MET A 128 3.25 -0.57 -5.74
C MET A 128 4.13 -1.18 -4.64
N ILE A 129 3.54 -1.60 -3.52
CA ILE A 129 4.26 -2.16 -2.37
C ILE A 129 4.92 -3.52 -2.68
N ASN A 130 4.45 -4.20 -3.72
CA ASN A 130 4.98 -5.50 -4.15
C ASN A 130 6.44 -5.44 -4.59
N ALA A 131 7.00 -4.25 -4.82
CA ALA A 131 8.43 -4.06 -5.05
C ALA A 131 9.32 -4.33 -3.82
N LEU A 132 8.75 -4.27 -2.60
CA LEU A 132 9.42 -4.63 -1.35
C LEU A 132 9.24 -6.12 -0.99
N GLY A 133 8.69 -6.96 -1.88
CA GLY A 133 8.32 -8.33 -1.52
C GLY A 133 7.13 -8.43 -0.57
N VAL A 134 6.38 -7.34 -0.40
CA VAL A 134 5.12 -7.29 0.36
C VAL A 134 3.98 -7.64 -0.59
N LEU A 135 3.29 -8.75 -0.36
CA LEU A 135 2.17 -9.13 -1.23
C LEU A 135 0.95 -8.24 -0.94
N GLY A 136 0.58 -7.36 -1.88
CA GLY A 136 -0.58 -6.52 -1.72
C GLY A 136 -1.22 -6.01 -3.01
N TRP A 137 -2.52 -5.70 -2.91
CA TRP A 137 -3.34 -5.27 -4.04
C TRP A 137 -4.56 -4.44 -3.61
N GLY A 138 -5.20 -3.81 -4.59
CA GLY A 138 -6.40 -3.00 -4.37
C GLY A 138 -7.68 -3.84 -4.24
N VAL A 139 -8.54 -3.47 -3.31
CA VAL A 139 -9.88 -4.04 -3.09
C VAL A 139 -10.93 -2.94 -2.93
N GLY A 140 -12.22 -3.30 -2.94
CA GLY A 140 -13.31 -2.37 -2.63
C GLY A 140 -13.36 -2.02 -1.14
N GLY A 141 -14.10 -0.96 -0.81
CA GLY A 141 -14.27 -0.50 0.58
C GLY A 141 -14.86 -1.58 1.49
N ILE A 142 -15.90 -2.28 1.02
CA ILE A 142 -16.58 -3.33 1.78
C ILE A 142 -15.64 -4.50 2.08
N GLU A 143 -14.85 -4.95 1.09
CA GLU A 143 -13.87 -6.01 1.31
C GLU A 143 -12.79 -5.59 2.30
N ALA A 144 -12.32 -4.33 2.22
CA ALA A 144 -11.38 -3.79 3.18
C ALA A 144 -11.98 -3.73 4.60
N GLU A 145 -13.22 -3.26 4.76
CA GLU A 145 -13.93 -3.22 6.04
C GLU A 145 -14.14 -4.62 6.63
N ALA A 146 -14.51 -5.60 5.80
CA ALA A 146 -14.62 -6.98 6.23
C ALA A 146 -13.27 -7.52 6.74
N ALA A 147 -12.17 -7.24 6.01
CA ALA A 147 -10.82 -7.59 6.43
C ALA A 147 -10.42 -6.90 7.74
N MET A 148 -10.76 -5.61 7.91
CA MET A 148 -10.57 -4.89 9.18
C MET A 148 -11.28 -5.59 10.32
N LEU A 149 -12.47 -6.15 10.10
CA LEU A 149 -13.24 -6.88 11.11
C LEU A 149 -12.85 -8.36 11.25
N GLY A 150 -11.72 -8.78 10.67
CA GLY A 150 -11.15 -10.11 10.81
C GLY A 150 -11.70 -11.16 9.83
N GLN A 151 -12.47 -10.76 8.81
CA GLN A 151 -12.86 -11.69 7.75
C GLN A 151 -11.69 -11.89 6.78
N PRO A 152 -11.29 -13.14 6.49
CA PRO A 152 -10.29 -13.41 5.46
C PRO A 152 -10.76 -12.93 4.08
N VAL A 153 -9.83 -12.38 3.30
CA VAL A 153 -10.10 -12.01 1.91
C VAL A 153 -10.24 -13.29 1.08
N SER A 154 -11.43 -13.50 0.51
CA SER A 154 -11.70 -14.67 -0.34
C SER A 154 -11.20 -14.44 -1.76
N MET A 155 -10.37 -15.36 -2.27
CA MET A 155 -9.93 -15.34 -3.66
C MET A 155 -9.76 -16.76 -4.22
N LEU A 156 -9.93 -16.90 -5.53
CA LEU A 156 -9.50 -18.12 -6.23
C LEU A 156 -7.98 -18.18 -6.23
N LEU A 157 -7.42 -19.38 -6.12
CA LEU A 157 -5.98 -19.59 -6.26
C LEU A 157 -5.53 -19.08 -7.63
N PRO A 158 -4.72 -18.01 -7.71
CA PRO A 158 -4.40 -17.38 -8.98
C PRO A 158 -3.34 -18.20 -9.73
N GLU A 159 -3.40 -18.15 -11.06
CA GLU A 159 -2.25 -18.51 -11.88
C GLU A 159 -1.13 -17.48 -11.67
N VAL A 160 0.12 -17.94 -11.67
CA VAL A 160 1.30 -17.07 -11.57
C VAL A 160 2.05 -17.06 -12.91
N VAL A 161 2.15 -15.88 -13.52
CA VAL A 161 2.90 -15.64 -14.75
C VAL A 161 4.28 -15.11 -14.41
N GLY A 162 5.32 -15.90 -14.70
CA GLY A 162 6.70 -15.46 -14.53
C GLY A 162 7.14 -14.49 -15.64
N PHE A 163 7.50 -13.27 -15.28
CA PHE A 163 8.08 -12.28 -16.20
C PHE A 163 9.60 -12.22 -16.00
N LYS A 164 10.35 -12.79 -16.94
CA LYS A 164 11.80 -12.93 -16.83
C LYS A 164 12.54 -11.74 -17.45
N PHE A 165 13.25 -10.97 -16.62
CA PHE A 165 14.22 -9.98 -17.07
C PHE A 165 15.59 -10.61 -17.37
N SER A 166 16.18 -10.20 -18.49
CA SER A 166 17.52 -10.61 -18.91
C SER A 166 18.27 -9.45 -19.56
N GLY A 167 19.59 -9.42 -19.38
CA GLY A 167 20.44 -8.34 -19.91
C GLY A 167 20.41 -7.09 -19.04
N ALA A 168 20.78 -5.95 -19.63
CA ALA A 168 20.80 -4.65 -18.99
C ALA A 168 20.19 -3.59 -19.91
N LEU A 169 19.66 -2.51 -19.32
CA LEU A 169 19.13 -1.38 -20.06
C LEU A 169 20.25 -0.69 -20.86
N GLN A 170 19.95 -0.33 -22.10
CA GLN A 170 20.88 0.41 -22.93
C GLN A 170 21.01 1.88 -22.46
N PRO A 171 22.17 2.53 -22.67
CA PRO A 171 22.31 3.95 -22.38
C PRO A 171 21.21 4.79 -23.04
N GLY A 172 20.59 5.68 -22.26
CA GLY A 172 19.50 6.54 -22.72
C GLY A 172 18.10 5.95 -22.58
N VAL A 173 17.96 4.66 -22.22
CA VAL A 173 16.67 4.07 -21.85
C VAL A 173 16.31 4.49 -20.42
N THR A 174 15.09 4.99 -20.23
CA THR A 174 14.59 5.46 -18.94
C THR A 174 13.74 4.41 -18.22
N ALA A 175 13.51 4.62 -16.92
CA ALA A 175 12.57 3.81 -16.14
C ALA A 175 11.16 3.79 -16.76
N THR A 176 10.72 4.93 -17.29
CA THR A 176 9.43 5.06 -17.98
C THR A 176 9.35 4.19 -19.23
N ASP A 177 10.42 4.16 -20.04
CA ASP A 177 10.48 3.32 -21.24
C ASP A 177 10.35 1.83 -20.89
N LEU A 178 11.05 1.40 -19.82
CA LEU A 178 10.97 0.05 -19.29
C LEU A 178 9.56 -0.29 -18.83
N VAL A 179 8.99 0.54 -17.96
CA VAL A 179 7.67 0.31 -17.35
C VAL A 179 6.56 0.24 -18.41
N LEU A 180 6.55 1.16 -19.37
CA LEU A 180 5.56 1.17 -20.45
C LEU A 180 5.74 -0.05 -21.37
N THR A 181 6.97 -0.49 -21.60
CA THR A 181 7.25 -1.71 -22.38
C THR A 181 6.74 -2.96 -21.66
N VAL A 182 7.03 -3.11 -20.37
CA VAL A 182 6.54 -4.22 -19.54
C VAL A 182 5.02 -4.23 -19.50
N THR A 183 4.39 -3.07 -19.26
CA THR A 183 2.93 -2.92 -19.25
C THR A 183 2.32 -3.36 -20.57
N ARG A 184 2.87 -2.89 -21.70
CA ARG A 184 2.39 -3.27 -23.04
C ARG A 184 2.50 -4.78 -23.25
N MET A 185 3.64 -5.39 -22.91
CA MET A 185 3.86 -6.83 -23.08
C MET A 185 2.90 -7.67 -22.24
N LEU A 186 2.69 -7.31 -20.96
CA LEU A 186 1.77 -8.02 -20.06
C LEU A 186 0.32 -7.87 -20.51
N ARG A 187 -0.06 -6.69 -21.00
CA ARG A 187 -1.40 -6.44 -21.55
C ARG A 187 -1.65 -7.25 -22.81
N GLU A 188 -0.66 -7.37 -23.70
CA GLU A 188 -0.74 -8.23 -24.90
C GLU A 188 -0.80 -9.72 -24.52
N HIS A 189 -0.12 -10.14 -23.45
CA HIS A 189 -0.13 -11.52 -22.98
C HIS A 189 -1.46 -11.92 -22.31
N GLY A 190 -2.15 -10.98 -21.66
CA GLY A 190 -3.45 -11.20 -21.00
C GLY A 190 -3.32 -11.81 -19.60
N VAL A 191 -3.02 -10.96 -18.62
CA VAL A 191 -2.79 -11.36 -17.22
C VAL A 191 -3.94 -10.99 -16.27
N VAL A 192 -5.15 -10.79 -16.81
CA VAL A 192 -6.33 -10.42 -16.01
C VAL A 192 -6.63 -11.47 -14.94
N GLY A 193 -6.66 -11.04 -13.67
CA GLY A 193 -6.94 -11.90 -12.52
C GLY A 193 -5.81 -12.89 -12.16
N LYS A 194 -4.61 -12.70 -12.73
CA LYS A 194 -3.42 -13.50 -12.46
C LYS A 194 -2.43 -12.72 -11.61
N PHE A 195 -1.52 -13.44 -10.98
CA PHE A 195 -0.32 -12.84 -10.39
C PHE A 195 0.76 -12.76 -11.46
N VAL A 196 1.52 -11.67 -11.47
CA VAL A 196 2.76 -11.57 -12.23
C VAL A 196 3.90 -11.58 -11.22
N GLU A 197 4.82 -12.53 -11.36
CA GLU A 197 6.05 -12.57 -10.56
C GLU A 197 7.24 -12.24 -11.45
N PHE A 198 7.97 -11.20 -11.08
CA PHE A 198 9.15 -10.77 -11.81
C PHE A 198 10.37 -11.56 -11.36
N CYS A 199 11.14 -12.08 -12.32
CA CYS A 199 12.31 -12.92 -12.05
C CYS A 199 13.44 -12.67 -13.05
N GLY A 200 14.56 -13.37 -12.88
CA GLY A 200 15.67 -13.36 -13.83
C GLY A 200 16.80 -12.39 -13.47
N THR A 201 17.93 -12.54 -14.17
CA THR A 201 19.20 -11.88 -13.84
C THR A 201 19.16 -10.37 -14.05
N GLY A 202 18.22 -9.85 -14.84
CA GLY A 202 18.08 -8.40 -15.03
C GLY A 202 17.59 -7.65 -13.79
N LEU A 203 16.97 -8.35 -12.82
CA LEU A 203 16.48 -7.74 -11.58
C LEU A 203 17.58 -7.16 -10.71
N SER A 204 18.76 -7.80 -10.68
CA SER A 204 19.90 -7.38 -9.86
C SER A 204 20.50 -6.03 -10.27
N HIS A 205 20.06 -5.48 -11.41
CA HIS A 205 20.47 -4.16 -11.90
C HIS A 205 19.35 -3.12 -11.85
N LEU A 206 18.16 -3.52 -11.39
CA LEU A 206 16.97 -2.68 -11.41
C LEU A 206 16.73 -2.06 -10.03
N PRO A 207 16.91 -0.73 -9.86
CA PRO A 207 16.66 -0.05 -8.59
C PRO A 207 15.24 -0.28 -8.07
N LEU A 208 15.05 -0.22 -6.75
CA LEU A 208 13.74 -0.47 -6.16
C LEU A 208 12.66 0.52 -6.65
N ALA A 209 13.02 1.77 -6.92
CA ALA A 209 12.09 2.76 -7.47
C ALA A 209 11.51 2.32 -8.83
N ASP A 210 12.33 1.70 -9.68
CA ASP A 210 11.88 1.19 -10.99
C ASP A 210 10.99 -0.04 -10.82
N ARG A 211 11.35 -0.94 -9.89
CA ARG A 211 10.49 -2.08 -9.50
C ARG A 211 9.13 -1.61 -8.99
N ALA A 212 9.12 -0.61 -8.12
CA ALA A 212 7.90 0.00 -7.59
C ALA A 212 7.04 0.62 -8.69
N THR A 213 7.67 1.26 -9.69
CA THR A 213 6.95 1.83 -10.84
C THR A 213 6.30 0.73 -11.70
N ILE A 214 6.97 -0.40 -11.90
CA ILE A 214 6.41 -1.56 -12.61
C ILE A 214 5.26 -2.21 -11.81
N ALA A 215 5.46 -2.42 -10.51
CA ALA A 215 4.48 -3.02 -9.61
C ALA A 215 3.23 -2.14 -9.45
N ASN A 216 3.42 -0.82 -9.40
CA ASN A 216 2.36 0.17 -9.36
C ASN A 216 1.44 0.04 -10.58
N MET A 217 1.97 -0.29 -11.76
CA MET A 217 1.19 -0.39 -12.99
C MET A 217 0.36 -1.68 -13.15
N ALA A 218 0.28 -2.52 -12.12
CA ALA A 218 -0.49 -3.77 -12.18
C ALA A 218 -1.95 -3.60 -12.62
N PRO A 219 -2.69 -2.59 -12.14
CA PRO A 219 -4.04 -2.31 -12.65
C PRO A 219 -4.06 -2.01 -14.16
N GLU A 220 -3.04 -1.32 -14.70
CA GLU A 220 -2.98 -0.94 -16.12
C GLU A 220 -2.70 -2.11 -17.07
N TYR A 221 -1.96 -3.14 -16.62
CA TYR A 221 -1.79 -4.40 -17.37
C TYR A 221 -2.76 -5.51 -16.95
N GLY A 222 -3.61 -5.25 -15.97
CA GLY A 222 -4.74 -6.09 -15.56
C GLY A 222 -4.41 -7.18 -14.54
N ALA A 223 -3.18 -7.29 -14.07
CA ALA A 223 -2.82 -8.28 -13.05
C ALA A 223 -3.42 -7.89 -11.70
N THR A 224 -3.66 -8.90 -10.84
CA THR A 224 -4.01 -8.63 -9.44
C THR A 224 -2.84 -8.01 -8.69
N CYS A 225 -1.61 -8.46 -8.97
CA CYS A 225 -0.38 -7.89 -8.42
C CYS A 225 0.82 -8.10 -9.36
N GLY A 226 1.86 -7.29 -9.15
CA GLY A 226 3.17 -7.42 -9.81
C GLY A 226 4.27 -7.59 -8.77
N PHE A 227 4.63 -8.84 -8.46
CA PHE A 227 5.45 -9.22 -7.32
C PHE A 227 6.94 -9.28 -7.63
N PHE A 228 7.74 -8.62 -6.79
CA PHE A 228 9.20 -8.72 -6.79
C PHE A 228 9.63 -9.37 -5.47
N PRO A 229 10.27 -10.56 -5.49
CA PRO A 229 10.80 -11.17 -4.29
C PRO A 229 11.81 -10.27 -3.55
N VAL A 230 11.92 -10.45 -2.23
CA VAL A 230 12.93 -9.79 -1.41
C VAL A 230 14.33 -10.21 -1.88
N ASP A 231 15.19 -9.24 -2.15
CA ASP A 231 16.60 -9.45 -2.47
C ASP A 231 17.48 -8.35 -1.84
N GLN A 232 18.77 -8.33 -2.18
CA GLN A 232 19.70 -7.33 -1.66
C GLN A 232 19.28 -5.89 -1.96
N ILE A 233 18.66 -5.62 -3.12
CA ILE A 233 18.18 -4.28 -3.47
C ILE A 233 17.02 -3.87 -2.56
N THR A 234 16.19 -4.83 -2.14
CA THR A 234 15.16 -4.60 -1.12
C THR A 234 15.78 -4.22 0.22
N LEU A 235 16.77 -4.97 0.70
CA LEU A 235 17.48 -4.67 1.96
C LEU A 235 18.17 -3.30 1.91
N ASP A 236 18.86 -2.99 0.81
CA ASP A 236 19.55 -1.72 0.61
C ASP A 236 18.56 -0.55 0.64
N TYR A 237 17.37 -0.72 0.06
CA TYR A 237 16.32 0.30 0.08
C TYR A 237 15.70 0.47 1.47
N LEU A 238 15.43 -0.63 2.20
CA LEU A 238 14.95 -0.56 3.58
C LEU A 238 15.95 0.20 4.47
N HIS A 239 17.24 -0.05 4.28
CA HIS A 239 18.30 0.70 4.98
C HIS A 239 18.31 2.19 4.58
N LEU A 240 18.29 2.49 3.27
CA LEU A 240 18.29 3.85 2.73
C LEU A 240 17.12 4.70 3.27
N SER A 241 15.95 4.09 3.36
CA SER A 241 14.71 4.71 3.83
C SER A 241 14.60 4.80 5.36
N GLY A 242 15.63 4.37 6.10
CA GLY A 242 15.73 4.57 7.54
C GLY A 242 15.02 3.51 8.39
N ARG A 243 14.77 2.30 7.85
CA ARG A 243 14.33 1.17 8.69
C ARG A 243 15.45 0.79 9.66
N SER A 244 15.06 0.32 10.85
CA SER A 244 16.01 0.00 11.92
C SER A 244 16.87 -1.22 11.57
N ALA A 245 18.07 -1.31 12.16
CA ALA A 245 18.93 -2.49 12.00
C ALA A 245 18.22 -3.80 12.36
N ALA A 246 17.42 -3.80 13.44
CA ALA A 246 16.62 -4.97 13.82
C ALA A 246 15.57 -5.38 12.76
N CYS A 247 15.01 -4.42 12.02
CA CYS A 247 14.10 -4.71 10.90
C CYS A 247 14.88 -5.39 9.76
N LEU A 248 16.06 -4.88 9.42
CA LEU A 248 16.90 -5.44 8.36
C LEU A 248 17.36 -6.86 8.70
N GLU A 249 17.85 -7.07 9.92
CA GLU A 249 18.27 -8.40 10.41
C GLU A 249 17.10 -9.40 10.39
N LEU A 250 15.89 -8.96 10.77
CA LEU A 250 14.70 -9.81 10.71
C LEU A 250 14.36 -10.22 9.27
N VAL A 251 14.36 -9.26 8.34
CA VAL A 251 14.05 -9.53 6.93
C VAL A 251 15.09 -10.45 6.31
N GLU A 252 16.38 -10.21 6.54
CA GLU A 252 17.48 -11.03 6.02
C GLU A 252 17.49 -12.45 6.61
N ALA A 253 17.13 -12.62 7.89
CA ALA A 253 17.08 -13.94 8.50
C ALA A 253 15.85 -14.76 8.11
N TYR A 254 14.74 -14.10 7.77
CA TYR A 254 13.47 -14.75 7.43
C TYR A 254 13.38 -15.15 5.94
N CYS A 255 13.92 -14.34 5.03
CA CYS A 255 13.84 -14.52 3.58
C CYS A 255 15.04 -15.29 3.01
#